data_AF-A0A2G5V4L5-F1
#
_entry.id   AF-A0A2G5V4L5-F1
#
_cell.length_a   1.000
_cell.length_b   1.000
_cell.length_c   1.000
_cell.angle_alpha   90.00
_cell.angle_beta   90.00
_cell.angle_gamma   90.00
#
_symmetry.space_group_name_H-M   'P 1'
#
loop_
_entity.id
_entity.type
_entity.pdbx_description
1 polymer ?
#
loop_
_entity_poly.entity_id
_entity_poly.type
_entity_poly.pdbx_seq_one_letter_code
_entity_poly.pdbx_strand_id
1 'polypeptide(L)'
;MNDYMRLEKMVVSTIASRVAKITHRRPSQFPDASAQLMENGDLRIRFPNSLIVRRKSNGEVHNYIDGFANNKEEVRGLQLSKVREVYACLTQLEQCLSRMNPTMKILPMVFSAGPDIVATYNNSPSSILPSTSSQASRFPFSEISSSQQLVPHSAPIPNKPFSSRTTSSLNVRNGVSSDENTAPTATRQKYKARLDPVTGRIVSVQAEDNRKLRCSTSRPDQFIFTDPSISSSEQRFMRNGRVPERASEMLHALLVYMKKKKN
;
A
#
# COMPACT_ATOMS: atom_id res chain seq x y z
N MET A 1 8.82 20.40 -34.49
CA MET A 1 7.44 19.87 -34.60
C MET A 1 7.35 18.41 -34.16
N ASN A 2 8.17 17.49 -34.71
CA ASN A 2 8.08 16.05 -34.40
C ASN A 2 8.38 15.69 -32.93
N ASP A 3 9.37 16.32 -32.30
CA ASP A 3 9.72 16.00 -30.90
C ASP A 3 8.65 16.46 -29.92
N TYR A 4 8.01 17.60 -30.20
CA TYR A 4 6.87 18.10 -29.42
C TYR A 4 5.69 17.12 -29.47
N MET A 5 5.29 16.67 -30.67
CA MET A 5 4.21 15.69 -30.84
C MET A 5 4.53 14.35 -30.15
N ARG A 6 5.79 13.93 -30.18
CA ARG A 6 6.24 12.70 -29.52
C ARG A 6 6.17 12.84 -27.99
N LEU A 7 6.60 13.99 -27.46
CA LEU A 7 6.54 14.29 -26.03
C LEU A 7 5.08 14.39 -25.56
N GLU A 8 4.25 15.14 -26.28
CA GLU A 8 2.82 15.29 -25.97
C GLU A 8 2.11 13.93 -25.96
N LYS A 9 2.33 13.09 -26.98
CA LYS A 9 1.78 11.74 -27.02
C LYS A 9 2.26 10.88 -25.85
N MET A 10 3.54 10.97 -25.48
CA MET A 10 4.08 10.24 -24.34
C MET A 10 3.40 10.66 -23.03
N VAL A 11 3.27 11.97 -22.79
CA VAL A 11 2.68 12.51 -21.55
C VAL A 11 1.17 12.23 -21.48
N VAL A 12 0.41 12.64 -22.49
CA VAL A 12 -1.07 12.62 -22.49
C VAL A 12 -1.62 11.20 -22.65
N SER A 13 -0.92 10.31 -23.36
CA SER A 13 -1.39 8.94 -23.58
C SER A 13 -0.69 7.93 -22.69
N THR A 14 0.65 7.92 -22.66
CA THR A 14 1.39 6.83 -22.00
C THR A 14 1.52 7.04 -20.51
N ILE A 15 1.87 8.24 -20.07
CA ILE A 15 2.05 8.55 -18.63
C ILE A 15 0.68 8.70 -17.98
N ALA A 16 -0.20 9.53 -18.53
CA ALA A 16 -1.52 9.79 -17.96
C ALA A 16 -2.42 8.53 -17.89
N SER A 17 -2.23 7.54 -18.78
CA SER A 17 -2.95 6.25 -18.67
C SER A 17 -2.48 5.37 -17.51
N ARG A 18 -1.38 5.69 -16.83
CA ARG A 18 -0.86 4.92 -15.69
C ARG A 18 -1.11 5.60 -14.35
N VAL A 19 -1.54 6.86 -14.37
CA VAL A 19 -1.80 7.65 -13.17
C VAL A 19 -3.30 7.65 -12.88
N ALA A 20 -3.68 7.12 -11.72
CA ALA A 20 -5.06 7.16 -11.25
C ALA A 20 -5.37 8.55 -10.68
N LYS A 21 -6.45 9.15 -11.17
CA LYS A 21 -6.94 10.47 -10.77
C LYS A 21 -7.98 10.37 -9.66
N ILE A 22 -8.98 9.51 -9.85
CA ILE A 22 -10.05 9.25 -8.88
C ILE A 22 -10.21 7.75 -8.71
N THR A 23 -10.20 7.27 -7.46
CA THR A 23 -10.46 5.86 -7.15
C THR A 23 -11.71 5.74 -6.28
N HIS A 24 -12.70 4.98 -6.77
CA HIS A 24 -13.89 4.61 -6.02
C HIS A 24 -13.80 3.13 -5.61
N ARG A 25 -13.71 2.89 -4.31
CA ARG A 25 -13.70 1.55 -3.72
C ARG A 25 -15.13 1.06 -3.56
N ARG A 26 -15.39 -0.18 -3.99
CA ARG A 26 -16.68 -0.86 -3.87
C ARG A 26 -17.86 -0.04 -4.42
N PRO A 27 -17.82 0.39 -5.69
CA PRO A 27 -18.99 1.03 -6.31
C PRO A 27 -20.20 0.09 -6.21
N SER A 28 -21.40 0.64 -6.03
CA SER A 28 -22.63 -0.15 -5.91
C SER A 28 -22.87 -1.09 -7.10
N GLN A 29 -22.43 -0.70 -8.30
CA GLN A 29 -22.47 -1.57 -9.49
C GLN A 29 -21.52 -2.77 -9.42
N PHE A 30 -20.38 -2.62 -8.74
CA PHE A 30 -19.32 -3.63 -8.59
C PHE A 30 -18.76 -3.62 -7.15
N PRO A 31 -19.48 -4.18 -6.18
CA PRO A 31 -19.11 -4.10 -4.76
C PRO A 31 -17.78 -4.80 -4.45
N ASP A 32 -17.41 -5.81 -5.23
CA ASP A 32 -16.18 -6.58 -5.05
C ASP A 32 -14.97 -5.99 -5.79
N ALA A 33 -15.11 -4.80 -6.40
CA ALA A 33 -14.10 -4.20 -7.25
C ALA A 33 -13.66 -2.82 -6.77
N SER A 34 -12.61 -2.31 -7.41
CA SER A 34 -12.22 -0.90 -7.33
C SER A 34 -12.24 -0.27 -8.72
N ALA A 35 -12.93 0.85 -8.84
CA ALA A 35 -13.00 1.62 -10.07
C ALA A 35 -12.02 2.80 -10.02
N GLN A 36 -11.23 2.98 -11.06
CA GLN A 36 -10.20 4.01 -11.17
C GLN A 36 -10.40 4.80 -12.46
N LEU A 37 -10.68 6.09 -12.32
CA LEU A 37 -10.60 7.04 -13.43
C LEU A 37 -9.16 7.53 -13.53
N MET A 38 -8.55 7.35 -14.69
CA MET A 38 -7.16 7.70 -14.97
C MET A 38 -7.02 9.17 -15.42
N GLU A 39 -5.82 9.74 -15.37
CA GLU A 39 -5.57 11.13 -15.82
C GLU A 39 -5.86 11.34 -17.31
N ASN A 40 -5.68 10.31 -18.15
CA ASN A 40 -6.07 10.38 -19.56
C ASN A 40 -7.59 10.22 -19.77
N GLY A 41 -8.35 10.00 -18.69
CA GLY A 41 -9.79 9.78 -18.69
C GLY A 41 -10.24 8.36 -19.00
N ASP A 42 -9.31 7.40 -19.15
CA ASP A 42 -9.67 5.98 -19.21
C ASP A 42 -10.24 5.52 -17.87
N LEU A 43 -11.14 4.54 -17.90
CA LEU A 43 -11.66 3.89 -16.70
C LEU A 43 -11.11 2.48 -16.60
N ARG A 44 -10.65 2.13 -15.40
CA ARG A 44 -10.15 0.80 -15.05
C ARG A 44 -10.90 0.27 -13.85
N ILE A 45 -11.57 -0.87 -13.99
CA ILE A 45 -12.25 -1.55 -12.90
C ILE A 45 -11.50 -2.84 -12.61
N ARG A 46 -10.84 -2.87 -11.45
CA ARG A 46 -10.00 -3.99 -11.03
C ARG A 46 -10.80 -4.94 -10.15
N PHE A 47 -10.93 -6.17 -10.62
CA PHE A 47 -11.42 -7.34 -9.89
C PHE A 47 -10.22 -8.18 -9.40
N PRO A 48 -10.45 -9.19 -8.54
CA PRO A 48 -9.37 -10.08 -8.09
C PRO A 48 -8.62 -10.80 -9.23
N ASN A 49 -9.35 -11.23 -10.27
CA ASN A 49 -8.82 -12.05 -11.38
C ASN A 49 -8.98 -11.39 -12.76
N SER A 50 -9.52 -10.17 -12.83
CA SER A 50 -9.75 -9.50 -14.10
C SER A 50 -9.67 -7.98 -13.98
N LEU A 51 -9.49 -7.33 -15.13
CA LEU A 51 -9.39 -5.89 -15.26
C LEU A 51 -10.23 -5.44 -16.45
N ILE A 52 -11.31 -4.71 -16.17
CA ILE A 52 -12.09 -4.07 -17.22
C ILE A 52 -11.46 -2.72 -17.51
N VAL A 53 -11.17 -2.45 -18.79
CA VAL A 53 -10.64 -1.18 -19.27
C VAL A 53 -11.62 -0.60 -20.27
N ARG A 54 -12.12 0.61 -19.96
CA ARG A 54 -12.86 1.45 -20.90
C ARG A 54 -11.96 2.59 -21.37
N ARG A 55 -11.73 2.68 -22.67
CA ARG A 55 -10.92 3.75 -23.27
C ARG A 55 -11.77 4.99 -23.53
N LYS A 56 -11.26 6.17 -23.19
CA LYS A 56 -11.96 7.45 -23.47
C LYS A 56 -11.99 7.78 -24.96
N SER A 57 -10.93 7.43 -25.70
CA SER A 57 -10.76 7.82 -27.11
C SER A 57 -11.80 7.21 -28.05
N ASN A 58 -12.13 5.93 -27.88
CA ASN A 58 -13.05 5.19 -28.74
C ASN A 58 -14.26 4.62 -27.99
N GLY A 59 -14.31 4.72 -26.66
CA GLY A 59 -15.40 4.20 -25.85
C GLY A 59 -15.43 2.67 -25.72
N GLU A 60 -14.44 1.96 -26.28
CA GLU A 60 -14.37 0.50 -26.24
C GLU A 60 -14.15 0.00 -24.82
N VAL A 61 -14.82 -1.11 -24.49
CA VAL A 61 -14.74 -1.75 -23.17
C VAL A 61 -14.25 -3.18 -23.33
N HIS A 62 -13.08 -3.44 -22.77
CA HIS A 62 -12.43 -4.74 -22.82
C HIS A 62 -12.21 -5.28 -21.41
N ASN A 63 -12.43 -6.57 -21.22
CA ASN A 63 -12.07 -7.30 -20.03
C ASN A 63 -10.76 -8.07 -20.28
N TYR A 64 -9.79 -7.86 -19.40
CA TYR A 64 -8.51 -8.57 -19.39
C TYR A 64 -8.54 -9.56 -18.23
N ILE A 65 -8.45 -10.86 -18.52
CA ILE A 65 -8.46 -11.90 -17.50
C ILE A 65 -7.01 -12.23 -17.14
N ASP A 66 -6.69 -12.17 -15.85
CA ASP A 66 -5.34 -12.45 -15.35
C ASP A 66 -5.00 -13.93 -15.58
N GLY A 67 -3.79 -14.21 -16.06
CA GLY A 67 -3.35 -15.56 -16.44
C GLY A 67 -3.48 -15.93 -17.93
N PHE A 68 -4.17 -15.12 -18.74
CA PHE A 68 -4.19 -15.26 -20.20
C PHE A 68 -3.73 -13.96 -20.86
N ALA A 69 -2.43 -13.85 -21.13
CA ALA A 69 -1.77 -12.61 -21.59
C ALA A 69 -2.40 -11.95 -22.85
N ASN A 70 -3.25 -12.67 -23.59
CA ASN A 70 -3.86 -12.19 -24.84
C ASN A 70 -5.39 -12.30 -24.91
N ASN A 71 -6.08 -12.78 -23.87
CA ASN A 71 -7.54 -12.86 -23.91
C ASN A 71 -8.14 -11.50 -23.56
N LYS A 72 -8.50 -10.76 -24.62
CA LYS A 72 -9.35 -9.57 -24.55
C LYS A 72 -10.77 -10.01 -24.86
N GLU A 73 -11.63 -9.97 -23.86
CA GLU A 73 -13.06 -10.22 -24.05
C GLU A 73 -13.78 -8.88 -24.16
N GLU A 74 -14.61 -8.72 -25.19
CA GLU A 74 -15.47 -7.55 -25.29
C GLU A 74 -16.60 -7.68 -24.26
N VAL A 75 -16.75 -6.68 -23.40
CA VAL A 75 -17.80 -6.68 -22.38
C VAL A 75 -19.13 -6.32 -23.03
N ARG A 76 -20.10 -7.23 -22.98
CA ARG A 76 -21.44 -7.05 -23.55
C ARG A 76 -22.54 -7.14 -22.49
N GLY A 77 -23.74 -6.68 -22.83
CA GLY A 77 -24.94 -6.82 -21.99
C GLY A 77 -24.92 -5.98 -20.70
N LEU A 78 -25.41 -6.57 -19.61
CA LEU A 78 -25.63 -5.89 -18.32
C LEU A 78 -24.34 -5.29 -17.74
N GLN A 79 -23.22 -6.01 -17.88
CA GLN A 79 -21.93 -5.57 -17.35
C GLN A 79 -21.44 -4.29 -18.04
N LEU A 80 -21.68 -4.15 -19.36
CA LEU A 80 -21.36 -2.95 -20.11
C LEU A 80 -22.17 -1.74 -19.61
N SER A 81 -23.47 -1.92 -19.32
CA SER A 81 -24.32 -0.86 -18.75
C SER A 81 -23.77 -0.39 -17.41
N LYS A 82 -23.44 -1.33 -16.52
CA LYS A 82 -22.84 -1.03 -15.21
C LYS A 82 -21.51 -0.28 -15.32
N VAL A 83 -20.65 -0.64 -16.28
CA VAL A 83 -19.40 0.09 -16.55
C VAL A 83 -19.68 1.54 -16.98
N ARG A 84 -20.71 1.75 -17.82
CA ARG A 84 -21.10 3.09 -18.28
C ARG A 84 -21.63 3.95 -17.14
N GLU A 85 -22.42 3.38 -16.23
CA GLU A 85 -22.91 4.09 -15.04
C GLU A 85 -21.77 4.53 -14.13
N VAL A 86 -20.83 3.62 -13.83
CA VAL A 86 -19.64 3.96 -13.02
C VAL A 86 -18.82 5.04 -13.70
N TYR A 87 -18.62 4.95 -15.01
CA TYR A 87 -17.91 5.97 -15.78
C TYR A 87 -18.59 7.34 -15.68
N ALA A 88 -19.91 7.38 -15.88
CA ALA A 88 -20.69 8.61 -15.80
C ALA A 88 -20.59 9.25 -14.41
N CYS A 89 -20.73 8.44 -13.35
CA CYS A 89 -20.60 8.89 -11.97
C CYS A 89 -19.21 9.50 -11.69
N LEU A 90 -18.13 8.82 -12.06
CA LEU A 90 -16.77 9.31 -11.81
C LEU A 90 -16.43 10.54 -12.66
N THR A 91 -16.91 10.60 -13.90
CA THR A 91 -16.71 11.77 -14.77
C THR A 91 -17.49 12.97 -14.25
N GLN A 92 -18.71 12.77 -13.74
CA GLN A 92 -19.48 13.83 -13.11
C GLN A 92 -18.80 14.34 -11.85
N LEU A 93 -18.27 13.44 -11.01
CA LEU A 93 -17.49 13.80 -9.84
C LEU A 93 -16.24 14.60 -10.22
N GLU A 94 -15.49 14.15 -11.23
CA GLU A 94 -14.33 14.88 -11.77
C GLU A 94 -14.72 16.30 -12.20
N GLN A 95 -15.82 16.45 -12.94
CA GLN A 95 -16.31 17.76 -13.38
C GLN A 95 -16.71 18.65 -12.20
N CYS A 96 -17.39 18.10 -11.19
CA CYS A 96 -17.73 18.85 -9.97
C CYS A 96 -16.47 19.32 -9.23
N LEU A 97 -15.47 18.45 -9.08
CA LEU A 97 -14.20 18.78 -8.44
C LEU A 97 -13.38 19.79 -9.24
N SER A 98 -13.46 19.76 -10.57
CA SER A 98 -12.77 20.72 -11.44
C SER A 98 -13.29 22.16 -11.31
N ARG A 99 -14.53 22.31 -10.82
CA ARG A 99 -15.14 23.62 -10.51
C ARG A 99 -14.81 24.12 -9.11
N MET A 100 -14.17 23.30 -8.28
CA MET A 100 -13.77 23.68 -6.93
C MET A 100 -12.57 24.64 -7.00
N ASN A 101 -12.33 25.39 -5.92
CA ASN A 101 -11.33 26.46 -5.90
C ASN A 101 -9.96 25.93 -6.40
N PRO A 102 -9.34 26.53 -7.44
CA PRO A 102 -8.08 26.04 -8.03
C PRO A 102 -6.90 26.03 -7.06
N THR A 103 -6.99 26.72 -5.93
CA THR A 103 -6.00 26.66 -4.85
C THR A 103 -6.05 25.35 -4.06
N MET A 104 -7.17 24.63 -4.08
CA MET A 104 -7.33 23.33 -3.42
C MET A 104 -6.95 22.20 -4.37
N LYS A 105 -5.78 21.59 -4.14
CA LYS A 105 -5.36 20.37 -4.83
C LYS A 105 -6.07 19.16 -4.23
N ILE A 106 -7.22 18.80 -4.80
CA ILE A 106 -8.07 17.71 -4.30
C ILE A 106 -7.73 16.36 -4.94
N LEU A 107 -7.07 16.37 -6.10
CA LEU A 107 -6.70 15.17 -6.84
C LEU A 107 -5.20 14.87 -6.68
N PRO A 108 -4.80 13.59 -6.63
CA PRO A 108 -5.65 12.40 -6.76
C PRO A 108 -6.45 12.08 -5.48
N MET A 109 -7.64 11.48 -5.62
CA MET A 109 -8.49 11.11 -4.49
C MET A 109 -8.91 9.64 -4.47
N VAL A 110 -9.18 9.12 -3.28
CA VAL A 110 -9.72 7.78 -3.05
C VAL A 110 -10.92 7.89 -2.11
N PHE A 111 -12.05 7.29 -2.46
CA PHE A 111 -13.25 7.32 -1.64
C PHE A 111 -14.06 6.01 -1.74
N SER A 112 -15.02 5.87 -0.84
CA SER A 112 -16.05 4.83 -0.84
C SER A 112 -17.39 5.49 -0.56
N ALA A 113 -18.46 5.12 -1.26
CA ALA A 113 -19.80 5.67 -1.03
C ALA A 113 -20.87 4.58 -1.25
N GLY A 114 -21.84 4.47 -0.33
CA GLY A 114 -22.92 3.47 -0.42
C GLY A 114 -23.52 3.11 0.95
N PRO A 115 -24.61 2.33 0.97
CA PRO A 115 -25.39 2.06 2.18
C PRO A 115 -24.70 1.14 3.22
N ASP A 116 -23.66 0.40 2.84
CA ASP A 116 -22.92 -0.50 3.75
C ASP A 116 -21.56 0.07 4.17
N ILE A 117 -21.53 1.30 4.68
CA ILE A 117 -20.40 1.77 5.50
C ILE A 117 -20.65 1.28 6.94
N VAL A 118 -20.77 -0.04 7.11
CA VAL A 118 -20.57 -0.63 8.43
C VAL A 118 -19.09 -0.44 8.73
N ALA A 119 -18.83 0.51 9.63
CA ALA A 119 -17.54 0.79 10.19
C ALA A 119 -16.98 -0.50 10.81
N THR A 120 -16.22 -1.26 10.05
CA THR A 120 -15.33 -2.25 10.63
C THR A 120 -14.07 -2.40 9.78
N TYR A 121 -12.95 -2.17 10.46
CA TYR A 121 -11.55 -2.36 10.08
C TYR A 121 -10.83 -1.16 9.43
N ASN A 122 -10.34 -0.32 10.36
CA ASN A 122 -9.03 0.33 10.35
C ASN A 122 -8.62 1.00 9.04
N ASN A 123 -9.07 2.24 8.83
CA ASN A 123 -8.28 3.36 8.30
C ASN A 123 -9.23 4.58 8.15
N SER A 124 -9.44 5.31 9.25
CA SER A 124 -10.00 6.68 9.20
C SER A 124 -8.86 7.70 9.20
N PRO A 125 -9.06 8.88 8.59
CA PRO A 125 -9.58 9.97 9.40
C PRO A 125 -10.90 10.53 8.87
N SER A 126 -11.66 11.04 9.83
CA SER A 126 -13.09 11.30 9.81
C SER A 126 -13.52 12.54 9.03
N SER A 127 -14.73 12.50 8.48
CA SER A 127 -15.62 13.66 8.30
C SER A 127 -17.06 13.16 8.16
N ILE A 128 -17.73 12.93 9.29
CA ILE A 128 -19.17 12.69 9.32
C ILE A 128 -19.78 13.90 10.01
N LEU A 129 -20.45 14.74 9.23
CA LEU A 129 -21.44 15.68 9.75
C LEU A 129 -22.67 14.88 10.18
N PRO A 130 -23.21 15.07 11.40
CA PRO A 130 -24.44 14.39 11.78
C PRO A 130 -25.62 15.07 11.08
N SER A 131 -26.25 14.34 10.15
CA SER A 131 -27.56 14.71 9.63
C SER A 131 -28.61 14.49 10.72
N THR A 132 -29.33 15.56 11.03
CA THR A 132 -30.44 15.62 11.98
C THR A 132 -31.58 14.70 11.56
N SER A 133 -31.83 13.65 12.33
CA SER A 133 -33.13 12.98 12.36
C SER A 133 -33.44 12.57 13.79
N SER A 134 -34.17 13.46 14.47
CA SER A 134 -35.22 13.15 15.45
C SER A 134 -35.14 11.79 16.15
N GLN A 135 -34.52 11.76 17.33
CA GLN A 135 -35.07 11.02 18.47
C GLN A 135 -34.48 11.55 19.79
N ALA A 136 -35.38 11.71 20.75
CA ALA A 136 -35.27 12.27 22.08
C ALA A 136 -33.89 12.26 22.76
N SER A 137 -33.49 13.46 23.18
CA SER A 137 -32.55 13.73 24.27
C SER A 137 -33.02 13.02 25.55
N ARG A 138 -32.20 12.10 26.07
CA ARG A 138 -32.23 11.65 27.47
C ARG A 138 -30.79 11.46 27.94
N PHE A 139 -30.22 12.52 28.50
CA PHE A 139 -29.07 12.40 29.39
C PHE A 139 -29.49 11.61 30.64
N PRO A 140 -28.73 10.61 31.08
CA PRO A 140 -28.91 10.06 32.40
C PRO A 140 -28.14 10.95 33.39
N PHE A 141 -28.86 11.83 34.09
CA PHE A 141 -28.44 12.22 35.42
C PHE A 141 -28.78 11.05 36.35
N SER A 142 -27.77 10.48 36.99
CA SER A 142 -27.96 9.60 38.15
C SER A 142 -27.45 10.29 39.39
N GLU A 143 -28.23 10.10 40.45
CA GLU A 143 -28.32 10.93 41.63
C GLU A 143 -27.08 10.91 42.52
N ILE A 144 -26.89 12.04 43.18
CA ILE A 144 -25.86 12.27 44.19
C ILE A 144 -26.27 11.50 45.45
N SER A 145 -25.39 10.66 45.95
CA SER A 145 -25.41 10.16 47.34
C SER A 145 -24.00 10.23 47.92
N SER A 146 -23.98 10.51 49.21
CA SER A 146 -23.01 11.30 49.95
C SER A 146 -21.64 10.66 50.20
N SER A 147 -20.67 11.54 50.46
CA SER A 147 -19.44 11.36 51.27
C SER A 147 -18.31 10.50 50.71
N GLN A 148 -17.33 11.16 50.08
CA GLN A 148 -15.90 11.03 50.38
C GLN A 148 -15.11 12.12 49.65
N GLN A 149 -14.32 12.89 50.40
CA GLN A 149 -13.39 13.91 49.88
C GLN A 149 -12.32 13.24 49.02
N LEU A 150 -12.20 13.64 47.75
CA LEU A 150 -11.05 13.28 46.90
C LEU A 150 -10.56 14.53 46.14
N VAL A 151 -9.32 14.88 46.46
CA VAL A 151 -8.49 15.96 45.94
C VAL A 151 -8.24 15.78 44.44
N PRO A 152 -8.20 16.84 43.61
CA PRO A 152 -7.80 16.72 42.21
C PRO A 152 -6.26 16.59 42.13
N HIS A 153 -5.75 15.38 41.99
CA HIS A 153 -4.35 15.15 41.62
C HIS A 153 -4.23 14.91 40.11
N SER A 154 -3.28 15.64 39.52
CA SER A 154 -2.94 15.74 38.11
C SER A 154 -2.56 14.40 37.46
N ALA A 155 -2.62 14.37 36.13
CA ALA A 155 -2.32 13.23 35.26
C ALA A 155 -1.00 12.49 35.60
N PRO A 156 -0.96 11.14 35.51
CA PRO A 156 0.28 10.39 35.66
C PRO A 156 1.16 10.51 34.41
N ILE A 157 2.40 10.95 34.60
CA ILE A 157 3.48 10.93 33.61
C ILE A 157 3.88 9.45 33.38
N PRO A 158 3.95 8.94 32.13
CA PRO A 158 4.45 7.60 31.89
C PRO A 158 5.98 7.58 32.01
N ASN A 159 6.45 7.07 33.15
CA ASN A 159 7.85 6.74 33.37
C ASN A 159 8.30 5.58 32.47
N LYS A 160 9.42 5.79 31.78
CA LYS A 160 10.20 4.76 31.08
C LYS A 160 10.70 3.72 32.08
N PRO A 161 10.79 2.43 31.74
CA PRO A 161 11.47 1.47 32.59
C PRO A 161 12.99 1.63 32.45
N PHE A 162 13.63 2.07 33.53
CA PHE A 162 15.03 1.76 33.80
C PHE A 162 15.14 0.28 34.17
N SER A 163 16.03 -0.45 33.51
CA SER A 163 16.59 -1.68 34.06
C SER A 163 18.09 -1.49 34.18
N SER A 164 18.59 -1.61 35.41
CA SER A 164 19.97 -1.39 35.81
C SER A 164 20.63 -2.68 36.26
N ARG A 165 21.91 -2.83 35.86
CA ARG A 165 23.06 -3.58 36.45
C ARG A 165 23.74 -4.47 35.39
N THR A 166 25.07 -4.55 35.26
CA THR A 166 26.20 -4.11 36.09
C THR A 166 27.48 -4.04 35.23
N THR A 167 28.30 -3.03 35.51
CA THR A 167 29.77 -2.88 35.38
C THR A 167 30.62 -3.99 34.74
N SER A 168 31.46 -3.62 33.77
CA SER A 168 32.94 -3.67 33.90
C SER A 168 33.69 -2.95 32.76
N SER A 169 34.59 -2.05 33.20
CA SER A 169 35.89 -1.63 32.65
C SER A 169 36.06 -1.04 31.23
N LEU A 170 36.43 0.25 31.24
CA LEU A 170 37.57 0.89 30.53
C LEU A 170 37.64 0.78 28.99
N ASN A 171 37.31 1.86 28.26
CA ASN A 171 38.27 2.93 27.99
C ASN A 171 37.63 4.12 27.22
N VAL A 172 38.15 5.29 27.54
CA VAL A 172 37.80 6.65 27.15
C VAL A 172 38.24 6.96 25.71
N ARG A 173 37.39 7.61 24.90
CA ARG A 173 37.69 8.96 24.37
C ARG A 173 36.49 9.63 23.67
N ASN A 174 36.12 10.78 24.24
CA ASN A 174 35.32 11.83 23.64
C ASN A 174 35.92 12.37 22.33
N GLY A 175 35.05 12.74 21.40
CA GLY A 175 35.38 13.56 20.24
C GLY A 175 34.09 14.13 19.65
N VAL A 176 33.65 15.28 20.18
CA VAL A 176 32.66 16.14 19.53
C VAL A 176 33.44 17.05 18.59
N SER A 177 33.18 16.96 17.28
CA SER A 177 33.47 18.04 16.35
C SER A 177 32.31 18.15 15.37
N SER A 178 31.66 19.31 15.38
CA SER A 178 30.81 19.77 14.30
C SER A 178 31.60 19.75 13.00
N ASP A 179 31.06 19.12 11.97
CA ASP A 179 31.33 19.52 10.59
C ASP A 179 30.15 19.10 9.70
N GLU A 180 29.54 20.10 9.07
CA GLU A 180 28.57 19.93 7.99
C GLU A 180 29.33 19.41 6.76
N ASN A 181 29.18 18.13 6.41
CA ASN A 181 28.97 17.66 5.04
C ASN A 181 29.03 16.12 4.92
N THR A 182 27.98 15.57 4.30
CA THR A 182 27.98 14.35 3.46
C THR A 182 28.37 13.00 4.10
N ALA A 183 27.39 12.21 4.55
CA ALA A 183 27.43 10.73 4.46
C ALA A 183 26.02 10.12 4.54
N PRO A 184 25.69 9.09 3.73
CA PRO A 184 24.40 8.42 3.81
C PRO A 184 24.35 7.62 5.11
N THR A 185 23.26 7.82 5.86
CA THR A 185 22.95 7.08 7.08
C THR A 185 23.11 5.59 6.81
N ALA A 186 24.12 4.96 7.43
CA ALA A 186 24.34 3.53 7.38
C ALA A 186 23.10 2.84 7.99
N THR A 187 22.15 2.45 7.14
CA THR A 187 21.00 1.66 7.52
C THR A 187 21.50 0.40 8.20
N ARG A 188 21.19 0.24 9.49
CA ARG A 188 21.37 -1.00 10.25
C ARG A 188 20.93 -2.17 9.37
N GLN A 189 21.84 -3.09 9.05
CA GLN A 189 21.53 -4.21 8.15
C GLN A 189 20.50 -5.12 8.82
N LYS A 190 19.23 -4.98 8.44
CA LYS A 190 18.07 -5.73 8.96
C LYS A 190 18.18 -7.26 8.78
N TYR A 191 19.07 -7.72 7.89
CA TYR A 191 19.22 -9.13 7.54
C TYR A 191 20.69 -9.52 7.41
N LYS A 192 21.05 -10.67 7.98
CA LYS A 192 22.37 -11.28 7.85
C LYS A 192 22.45 -12.04 6.53
N ALA A 193 23.24 -11.55 5.59
CA ALA A 193 23.52 -12.23 4.33
C ALA A 193 24.53 -13.38 4.54
N ARG A 194 24.33 -14.50 3.86
CA ARG A 194 25.32 -15.59 3.78
C ARG A 194 25.76 -15.82 2.35
N LEU A 195 27.04 -16.11 2.23
CA LEU A 195 27.70 -16.36 0.97
C LEU A 195 27.79 -17.86 0.70
N ASP A 196 27.70 -18.22 -0.57
CA ASP A 196 28.10 -19.52 -1.05
C ASP A 196 29.63 -19.59 -1.06
N PRO A 197 30.23 -20.56 -0.35
CA PRO A 197 31.68 -20.70 -0.27
C PRO A 197 32.35 -20.97 -1.62
N VAL A 198 31.63 -21.56 -2.58
CA VAL A 198 32.22 -21.93 -3.89
C VAL A 198 32.17 -20.76 -4.86
N THR A 199 31.02 -20.10 -4.98
CA THR A 199 30.83 -19.02 -5.96
C THR A 199 31.15 -17.63 -5.41
N GLY A 200 31.31 -17.51 -4.08
CA GLY A 200 31.46 -16.22 -3.41
C GLY A 200 30.23 -15.32 -3.54
N ARG A 201 29.09 -15.82 -4.02
CA ARG A 201 27.87 -15.02 -4.21
C ARG A 201 26.99 -15.09 -2.98
N ILE A 202 26.21 -14.04 -2.73
CA ILE A 202 25.20 -14.05 -1.66
C ILE A 202 24.04 -14.93 -2.13
N VAL A 203 23.78 -16.02 -1.41
CA VAL A 203 22.78 -17.03 -1.78
C VAL A 203 21.64 -17.13 -0.77
N SER A 204 21.78 -16.49 0.40
CA SER A 204 20.71 -16.47 1.38
C SER A 204 20.79 -15.26 2.32
N VAL A 205 19.65 -14.93 2.91
CA VAL A 205 19.49 -13.94 3.97
C VAL A 205 18.71 -14.54 5.12
N GLN A 206 19.11 -14.17 6.34
CA GLN A 206 18.45 -14.57 7.57
C GLN A 206 18.05 -13.33 8.36
N ALA A 207 16.81 -13.32 8.84
CA ALA A 207 16.29 -12.29 9.73
C ALA A 207 16.55 -12.66 11.21
N GLU A 208 16.42 -11.68 12.11
CA GLU A 208 16.61 -11.87 13.56
C GLU A 208 15.60 -12.86 14.17
N ASP A 209 14.41 -12.95 13.58
CA ASP A 209 13.35 -13.89 13.96
C ASP A 209 13.52 -15.30 13.37
N ASN A 210 14.73 -15.64 12.95
CA ASN A 210 15.11 -16.93 12.35
C ASN A 210 14.42 -17.28 11.02
N ARG A 211 13.67 -16.36 10.39
CA ARG A 211 13.24 -16.54 9.00
C ARG A 211 14.44 -16.61 8.08
N LYS A 212 14.39 -17.51 7.10
CA LYS A 212 15.46 -17.73 6.13
C LYS A 212 14.91 -17.69 4.73
N LEU A 213 15.59 -16.97 3.84
CA LEU A 213 15.33 -16.97 2.41
C LEU A 213 16.62 -17.34 1.68
N ARG A 214 16.56 -18.35 0.82
CA ARG A 214 17.70 -18.81 0.00
C ARG A 214 17.34 -19.00 -1.46
N CYS A 215 18.32 -18.88 -2.33
CA CYS A 215 18.21 -19.31 -3.72
C CYS A 215 18.12 -20.83 -3.78
N SER A 216 17.27 -21.35 -4.66
CA SER A 216 17.21 -22.78 -4.95
C SER A 216 18.45 -23.20 -5.75
N THR A 217 19.04 -24.33 -5.41
CA THR A 217 20.14 -24.94 -6.19
C THR A 217 19.62 -25.80 -7.34
N SER A 218 18.35 -26.22 -7.30
CA SER A 218 17.78 -27.14 -8.29
C SER A 218 17.13 -26.45 -9.47
N ARG A 219 16.67 -25.20 -9.33
CA ARG A 219 16.03 -24.44 -10.41
C ARG A 219 16.48 -22.98 -10.40
N PRO A 220 16.81 -22.38 -11.56
CA PRO A 220 17.15 -20.97 -11.65
C PRO A 220 15.93 -20.10 -11.31
N ASP A 221 16.17 -18.93 -10.71
CA ASP A 221 15.16 -17.96 -10.29
C ASP A 221 14.06 -18.48 -9.34
N GLN A 222 14.30 -19.63 -8.70
CA GLN A 222 13.46 -20.15 -7.63
C GLN A 222 14.07 -19.80 -6.27
N PHE A 223 13.23 -19.42 -5.32
CA PHE A 223 13.60 -19.13 -3.94
C PHE A 223 12.89 -20.08 -2.98
N ILE A 224 13.56 -20.36 -1.87
CA ILE A 224 13.07 -21.20 -0.79
C ILE A 224 13.02 -20.34 0.47
N PHE A 225 11.84 -20.22 1.05
CA PHE A 225 11.56 -19.48 2.26
C PHE A 225 11.16 -20.42 3.39
N THR A 226 11.72 -20.20 4.57
CA THR A 226 11.40 -20.96 5.78
C THR A 226 11.06 -19.99 6.90
N ASP A 227 9.93 -20.23 7.55
CA ASP A 227 9.42 -19.39 8.63
C ASP A 227 9.05 -20.25 9.85
N PRO A 228 9.96 -20.38 10.82
CA PRO A 228 9.75 -21.21 12.01
C PRO A 228 8.53 -20.79 12.85
N SER A 229 8.05 -19.54 12.69
CA SER A 229 6.93 -19.02 13.48
C SER A 229 5.55 -19.42 12.94
N ILE A 230 5.46 -19.86 11.69
CA ILE A 230 4.19 -20.27 11.05
C ILE A 230 4.21 -21.76 10.73
N SER A 231 5.30 -22.25 10.15
CA SER A 231 5.42 -23.64 9.72
C SER A 231 6.87 -24.02 9.49
N SER A 232 7.26 -25.20 9.96
CA SER A 232 8.59 -25.78 9.65
C SER A 232 8.74 -26.19 8.17
N SER A 233 7.66 -26.13 7.38
CA SER A 233 7.68 -26.46 5.96
C SER A 233 8.36 -25.38 5.12
N GLU A 234 9.15 -25.83 4.12
CA GLU A 234 9.78 -24.95 3.14
C GLU A 234 8.76 -24.48 2.10
N GLN A 235 8.60 -23.17 1.94
CA GLN A 235 7.81 -22.58 0.86
C GLN A 235 8.70 -22.26 -0.33
N ARG A 236 8.35 -22.77 -1.52
CA ARG A 236 9.11 -22.54 -2.75
C ARG A 236 8.31 -21.66 -3.70
N PHE A 237 8.95 -20.66 -4.28
CA PHE A 237 8.32 -19.76 -5.23
C PHE A 237 9.30 -19.25 -6.27
N MET A 238 8.79 -18.87 -7.44
CA MET A 238 9.59 -18.29 -8.52
C MET A 238 9.68 -16.78 -8.34
N ARG A 239 10.76 -16.16 -8.82
CA ARG A 239 10.96 -14.71 -8.83
C ARG A 239 9.77 -13.94 -9.42
N ASN A 240 9.23 -14.45 -10.52
CA ASN A 240 8.14 -13.84 -11.28
C ASN A 240 6.77 -14.41 -10.88
N GLY A 241 6.71 -15.24 -9.85
CA GLY A 241 5.49 -15.87 -9.38
C GLY A 241 4.88 -15.14 -8.18
N ARG A 242 3.89 -15.79 -7.55
CA ARG A 242 3.31 -15.31 -6.29
C ARG A 242 4.33 -15.47 -5.16
N VAL A 243 4.84 -14.34 -4.66
CA VAL A 243 5.79 -14.30 -3.54
C VAL A 243 5.01 -14.28 -2.22
N PRO A 244 5.36 -15.12 -1.22
CA PRO A 244 4.77 -15.03 0.11
C PRO A 244 5.01 -13.65 0.72
N GLU A 245 3.98 -13.06 1.33
CA GLU A 245 4.02 -11.69 1.84
C GLU A 245 5.18 -11.48 2.84
N ARG A 246 5.38 -12.42 3.76
CA ARG A 246 6.49 -12.39 4.75
C ARG A 246 7.87 -12.61 4.14
N ALA A 247 7.95 -13.14 2.92
CA ALA A 247 9.20 -13.32 2.18
C ALA A 247 9.53 -12.13 1.27
N SER A 248 8.55 -11.26 0.97
CA SER A 248 8.70 -10.15 0.01
C SER A 248 9.80 -9.16 0.39
N GLU A 249 9.85 -8.73 1.65
CA GLU A 249 10.89 -7.83 2.16
C GLU A 249 12.28 -8.48 2.11
N MET A 250 12.36 -9.76 2.49
CA MET A 250 13.61 -10.53 2.47
C MET A 250 14.09 -10.77 1.04
N LEU A 251 13.17 -10.97 0.09
CA LEU A 251 13.47 -11.14 -1.32
C LEU A 251 14.05 -9.86 -1.91
N HIS A 252 13.44 -8.71 -1.62
CA HIS A 252 13.97 -7.43 -2.05
C HIS A 252 15.40 -7.20 -1.51
N ALA A 253 15.61 -7.45 -0.20
CA ALA A 253 16.93 -7.35 0.41
C ALA A 253 17.97 -8.29 -0.23
N LEU A 254 17.61 -9.56 -0.45
CA LEU A 254 18.48 -10.54 -1.09
C LEU A 254 18.88 -10.11 -2.50
N LEU A 255 17.92 -9.61 -3.29
CA LEU A 255 18.20 -9.12 -4.65
C LEU A 255 19.10 -7.89 -4.66
N VAL A 256 18.94 -6.97 -3.71
CA VAL A 256 19.84 -5.82 -3.54
C VAL A 256 21.25 -6.29 -3.17
N TYR A 257 21.39 -7.24 -2.26
CA TYR A 257 22.67 -7.82 -1.88
C TYR A 257 23.36 -8.53 -3.06
N MET A 258 22.61 -9.30 -3.84
CA MET A 258 23.13 -9.96 -5.05
C MET A 258 23.59 -8.95 -6.12
N LYS A 259 22.94 -7.79 -6.23
CA LYS A 259 23.35 -6.71 -7.15
C LYS A 259 24.59 -5.99 -6.67
N LYS A 260 24.67 -5.63 -5.38
CA LYS A 260 25.81 -4.88 -4.81
C LYS A 260 27.14 -5.61 -4.92
N LYS A 261 27.15 -6.95 -4.99
CA LYS A 261 28.36 -7.76 -5.13
C LYS A 261 28.69 -8.15 -6.59
N LYS A 262 27.85 -7.75 -7.55
CA LYS A 262 28.12 -7.96 -8.99
C LYS A 262 28.95 -6.82 -9.60
N ASN A 263 29.03 -5.68 -8.91
CA ASN A 263 29.93 -4.56 -9.18
C ASN A 263 31.11 -4.62 -8.21
#